data_AF-A0A857L1X1-F1
#
_entry.id   AF-A0A857L1X1-F1
#
_cell.length_a   1.000
_cell.length_b   1.000
_cell.length_c   1.000
_cell.angle_alpha   90.00
_cell.angle_beta   90.00
_cell.angle_gamma   90.00
#
_symmetry.space_group_name_H-M   'P 1'
#
loop_
_entity.id
_entity.type
_entity.pdbx_description
1 polymer ?
#
loop_
_entity_poly.entity_id
_entity_poly.type
_entity_poly.pdbx_seq_one_letter_code
_entity_poly.pdbx_strand_id
1 'polypeptide(L)'
;MSIDTADEILNAAAAIKAAGPSAPAPGRDPINTPMINNWVEAMGDTNPVYVDEAAARAAGHPGIVAPPAMSQVWTMRGLHGERAPGDPFRLATELFDAAGYTSVVATNCDTVYHRYTQVGEQVTLSSELTDVVGPKNTGLGEGWFFTTRNTWRVGDEIVAEMDFRILKFRPPVKDLAADEPAPAVPEDLDPDRLLRPNSSRDTRFFWEGVAAHELRIQQVEDGSLRHPPVPAIWKERGADGTVPDTDYVVAAGTGTVYSFVVHHAPKVPGRSLPFVVALVELDEGVRMLGELRGVDPDAVRIGMPVEVTFLDFPASGEKPAWTLYAWRPAATSGEDGRA
;
A
#
# COMPACT_ATOMS: atom_id res chain seq x y z
N MET A 1 -23.67 5.21 -14.78
CA MET A 1 -24.56 4.07 -15.09
C MET A 1 -24.00 2.92 -14.28
N SER A 2 -24.71 2.44 -13.26
CA SER A 2 -24.23 1.33 -12.44
C SER A 2 -24.11 0.09 -13.34
N ILE A 3 -22.92 -0.50 -13.43
CA ILE A 3 -22.68 -1.75 -14.15
C ILE A 3 -22.76 -2.83 -13.07
N ASP A 4 -23.90 -3.48 -12.96
CA ASP A 4 -24.20 -4.35 -11.81
C ASP A 4 -24.17 -5.85 -12.19
N THR A 5 -24.10 -6.18 -13.48
CA THR A 5 -24.14 -7.57 -13.95
C THR A 5 -22.89 -8.00 -14.70
N ALA A 6 -22.56 -9.30 -14.63
CA ALA A 6 -21.44 -9.89 -15.35
C ALA A 6 -21.56 -9.72 -16.88
N ASP A 7 -22.78 -9.76 -17.41
CA ASP A 7 -23.04 -9.58 -18.84
C ASP A 7 -22.76 -8.12 -19.29
N GLU A 8 -23.09 -7.13 -18.47
CA GLU A 8 -22.77 -5.72 -18.77
C GLU A 8 -21.25 -5.49 -18.76
N ILE A 9 -20.51 -6.10 -17.82
CA ILE A 9 -19.04 -6.04 -17.78
C ILE A 9 -18.44 -6.66 -19.04
N LEU A 10 -18.90 -7.85 -19.44
CA LEU A 10 -18.42 -8.53 -20.64
C LEU A 10 -18.72 -7.74 -21.91
N ASN A 11 -19.91 -7.15 -22.02
CA ASN A 11 -20.28 -6.31 -23.16
C ASN A 11 -19.43 -5.04 -23.24
N ALA A 12 -19.17 -4.37 -22.11
CA ALA A 12 -18.30 -3.20 -22.06
C ALA A 12 -16.83 -3.56 -22.40
N ALA A 13 -16.33 -4.68 -21.87
CA ALA A 13 -15.02 -5.20 -22.21
C ALA A 13 -14.89 -5.56 -23.70
N ALA A 14 -15.94 -6.15 -24.30
CA ALA A 14 -15.99 -6.44 -25.73
C ALA A 14 -15.93 -5.17 -26.58
N ALA A 15 -16.56 -4.07 -26.15
CA ALA A 15 -16.46 -2.78 -26.82
C ALA A 15 -15.04 -2.20 -26.76
N ILE A 16 -14.36 -2.30 -25.60
CA ILE A 16 -12.94 -1.90 -25.46
C ILE A 16 -12.06 -2.72 -26.39
N LYS A 17 -12.24 -4.05 -26.42
CA LYS A 17 -11.50 -4.96 -27.30
C LYS A 17 -11.76 -4.66 -28.79
N ALA A 18 -13.00 -4.33 -29.16
CA ALA A 18 -13.37 -3.98 -30.54
C ALA A 18 -12.78 -2.64 -31.00
N ALA A 19 -12.46 -1.73 -30.08
CA ALA A 19 -11.75 -0.48 -30.41
C ALA A 19 -10.29 -0.72 -30.85
N GLY A 20 -9.74 -1.91 -30.55
CA GLY A 20 -8.41 -2.33 -30.99
C GLY A 20 -7.27 -1.70 -30.17
N PRO A 21 -6.04 -1.75 -30.70
CA PRO A 21 -4.86 -1.24 -30.01
C PRO A 21 -4.88 0.29 -29.86
N SER A 22 -4.31 0.76 -28.76
CA SER A 22 -4.02 2.19 -28.57
C SER A 22 -3.09 2.72 -29.67
N ALA A 23 -3.17 4.02 -29.96
CA ALA A 23 -2.16 4.67 -30.77
C ALA A 23 -0.75 4.46 -30.16
N PRO A 24 0.31 4.26 -30.97
CA PRO A 24 1.66 4.11 -30.45
C PRO A 24 2.09 5.35 -29.66
N ALA A 25 2.48 5.16 -28.41
CA ALA A 25 2.95 6.20 -27.51
C ALA A 25 4.47 6.10 -27.36
N PRO A 26 5.24 7.16 -27.65
CA PRO A 26 6.70 7.13 -27.46
C PRO A 26 7.04 7.08 -25.97
N GLY A 27 8.07 6.31 -25.64
CA GLY A 27 8.76 6.43 -24.36
C GLY A 27 9.32 7.84 -24.17
N ARG A 28 9.41 8.30 -22.92
CA ARG A 28 9.81 9.68 -22.59
C ARG A 28 11.20 10.02 -23.14
N ASP A 29 12.11 9.05 -23.06
CA ASP A 29 13.50 9.18 -23.47
C ASP A 29 13.83 8.05 -24.46
N PRO A 30 14.69 8.30 -25.47
CA PRO A 30 15.32 7.21 -26.20
C PRO A 30 16.10 6.29 -25.25
N ILE A 31 16.39 5.07 -25.68
CA ILE A 31 17.24 4.16 -24.93
C ILE A 31 18.57 4.85 -24.64
N ASN A 32 18.96 4.89 -23.38
CA ASN A 32 20.10 5.68 -22.94
C ASN A 32 20.91 4.97 -21.85
N THR A 33 22.23 5.16 -21.92
CA THR A 33 23.19 4.59 -20.98
C THR A 33 22.92 4.99 -19.52
N PRO A 34 22.55 6.24 -19.18
CA PRO A 34 22.26 6.60 -17.79
C PRO A 34 21.16 5.74 -17.14
N MET A 35 20.07 5.47 -17.86
CA MET A 35 19.00 4.60 -17.35
C MET A 35 19.43 3.12 -17.31
N ILE A 36 20.22 2.65 -18.27
CA ILE A 36 20.78 1.30 -18.24
C ILE A 36 21.65 1.14 -16.98
N ASN A 37 22.55 2.08 -16.71
CA ASN A 37 23.43 2.07 -15.54
C ASN A 37 22.64 1.99 -14.24
N ASN A 38 21.66 2.89 -14.04
CA ASN A 38 20.80 2.88 -12.86
C ASN A 38 20.10 1.53 -12.66
N TRP A 39 19.62 0.93 -13.76
CA TRP A 39 18.89 -0.33 -13.71
C TRP A 39 19.81 -1.51 -13.39
N VAL A 40 20.95 -1.64 -14.06
CA VAL A 40 21.87 -2.78 -13.83
C VAL A 40 22.51 -2.71 -12.43
N GLU A 41 22.80 -1.51 -11.93
CA GLU A 41 23.27 -1.31 -10.55
C GLU A 41 22.21 -1.72 -9.52
N ALA A 42 20.96 -1.30 -9.71
CA ALA A 42 19.87 -1.64 -8.80
C ALA A 42 19.51 -3.13 -8.83
N MET A 43 19.58 -3.76 -10.00
CA MET A 43 19.30 -5.19 -10.18
C MET A 43 20.49 -6.09 -9.82
N GLY A 44 21.70 -5.54 -9.73
CA GLY A 44 22.94 -6.30 -9.54
C GLY A 44 23.34 -7.13 -10.76
N ASP A 45 22.85 -6.79 -11.96
CA ASP A 45 23.20 -7.49 -13.20
C ASP A 45 24.56 -6.98 -13.72
N THR A 46 25.57 -7.86 -13.68
CA THR A 46 26.95 -7.51 -14.04
C THR A 46 27.33 -7.92 -15.46
N ASN A 47 26.34 -8.26 -16.31
CA ASN A 47 26.61 -8.66 -17.69
C ASN A 47 27.27 -7.50 -18.48
N PRO A 48 28.51 -7.69 -18.98
CA PRO A 48 29.29 -6.60 -19.54
C PRO A 48 28.73 -6.05 -20.86
N VAL A 49 27.85 -6.79 -21.57
CA VAL A 49 27.28 -6.31 -22.84
C VAL A 49 26.40 -5.06 -22.71
N TYR A 50 26.00 -4.73 -21.48
CA TYR A 50 25.17 -3.55 -21.17
C TYR A 50 25.99 -2.28 -20.88
N VAL A 51 27.28 -2.41 -20.58
CA VAL A 51 28.11 -1.30 -20.08
C VAL A 51 29.50 -1.21 -20.74
N ASP A 52 29.95 -2.26 -21.43
CA ASP A 52 31.24 -2.30 -22.11
C ASP A 52 31.06 -2.58 -23.61
N GLU A 53 31.53 -1.65 -24.44
CA GLU A 53 31.36 -1.68 -25.89
C GLU A 53 32.17 -2.81 -26.55
N ALA A 54 33.35 -3.14 -26.02
CA ALA A 54 34.20 -4.20 -26.56
C ALA A 54 33.59 -5.58 -26.25
N ALA A 55 33.07 -5.77 -25.04
CA ALA A 55 32.38 -6.98 -24.62
C ALA A 55 31.10 -7.20 -25.43
N ALA A 56 30.29 -6.16 -25.64
CA ALA A 56 29.08 -6.25 -26.45
C ALA A 56 29.39 -6.66 -27.89
N ARG A 57 30.43 -6.07 -28.51
CA ARG A 57 30.87 -6.47 -29.85
C ARG A 57 31.44 -7.88 -29.91
N ALA A 58 32.21 -8.29 -28.91
CA ALA A 58 32.73 -9.65 -28.79
C ALA A 58 31.58 -10.67 -28.67
N ALA A 59 30.46 -10.29 -28.08
CA ALA A 59 29.23 -11.09 -28.00
C ALA A 59 28.37 -11.05 -29.29
N GLY A 60 28.78 -10.32 -30.33
CA GLY A 60 28.08 -10.24 -31.61
C GLY A 60 27.04 -9.12 -31.71
N HIS A 61 26.98 -8.22 -30.73
CA HIS A 61 26.15 -7.01 -30.82
C HIS A 61 26.87 -5.89 -31.59
N PRO A 62 26.14 -4.94 -32.20
CA PRO A 62 26.76 -3.79 -32.88
C PRO A 62 27.48 -2.82 -31.93
N GLY A 63 27.08 -2.80 -30.65
CA GLY A 63 27.60 -1.98 -29.57
C GLY A 63 26.84 -2.30 -28.28
N ILE A 64 26.87 -1.40 -27.29
CA ILE A 64 26.10 -1.55 -26.05
C ILE A 64 24.62 -1.73 -26.36
N VAL A 65 24.01 -2.73 -25.72
CA VAL A 65 22.59 -3.06 -25.84
C VAL A 65 21.87 -2.84 -24.51
N ALA A 66 20.58 -2.51 -24.56
CA ALA A 66 19.77 -2.47 -23.35
C ALA A 66 19.45 -3.89 -22.86
N PRO A 67 19.42 -4.13 -21.53
CA PRO A 67 18.87 -5.37 -20.98
C PRO A 67 17.44 -5.60 -21.53
N PRO A 68 17.11 -6.79 -22.06
CA PRO A 68 15.79 -7.04 -22.66
C PRO A 68 14.63 -6.77 -21.68
N ALA A 69 14.83 -7.10 -20.40
CA ALA A 69 13.88 -6.85 -19.32
C ALA A 69 13.56 -5.36 -19.06
N MET A 70 14.33 -4.42 -19.65
CA MET A 70 14.01 -2.99 -19.60
C MET A 70 12.96 -2.56 -20.63
N SER A 71 12.45 -3.45 -21.49
CA SER A 71 11.50 -3.10 -22.57
C SER A 71 10.32 -2.24 -22.07
N GLN A 72 9.73 -2.59 -20.93
CA GLN A 72 8.65 -1.81 -20.32
C GLN A 72 9.14 -0.50 -19.70
N VAL A 73 10.34 -0.49 -19.10
CA VAL A 73 10.93 0.65 -18.37
C VAL A 73 10.98 1.91 -19.24
N TRP A 74 11.32 1.77 -20.53
CA TRP A 74 11.39 2.89 -21.48
C TRP A 74 10.07 3.63 -21.70
N THR A 75 8.95 2.95 -21.45
CA THR A 75 7.60 3.47 -21.67
C THR A 75 6.82 3.66 -20.37
N MET A 76 7.51 3.56 -19.23
CA MET A 76 6.93 3.91 -17.93
C MET A 76 6.63 5.41 -17.87
N ARG A 77 5.47 5.74 -17.31
CA ARG A 77 4.95 7.11 -17.24
C ARG A 77 5.71 8.02 -16.26
N GLY A 78 6.56 7.45 -15.41
CA GLY A 78 7.21 8.18 -14.32
C GLY A 78 6.21 8.63 -13.25
N LEU A 79 6.66 9.55 -12.39
CA LEU A 79 5.96 9.89 -11.14
C LEU A 79 4.61 10.60 -11.33
N HIS A 80 4.45 11.34 -12.44
CA HIS A 80 3.28 12.20 -12.68
C HIS A 80 2.62 11.97 -14.05
N GLY A 81 3.03 10.94 -14.77
CA GLY A 81 2.47 10.67 -16.10
C GLY A 81 1.12 9.97 -16.00
N GLU A 82 0.17 10.40 -16.83
CA GLU A 82 -1.19 9.83 -16.91
C GLU A 82 -1.33 8.89 -18.11
N ARG A 83 -2.25 7.91 -18.01
CA ARG A 83 -2.64 7.08 -19.17
C ARG A 83 -3.45 7.92 -20.15
N ALA A 84 -3.18 7.76 -21.45
CA ALA A 84 -4.02 8.36 -22.48
C ALA A 84 -5.49 7.90 -22.31
N PRO A 85 -6.49 8.75 -22.59
CA PRO A 85 -7.90 8.37 -22.44
C PRO A 85 -8.31 7.12 -23.23
N GLY A 86 -7.67 6.85 -24.38
CA GLY A 86 -7.93 5.68 -25.22
C GLY A 86 -7.06 4.45 -24.91
N ASP A 87 -6.32 4.42 -23.80
CA ASP A 87 -5.49 3.28 -23.41
C ASP A 87 -6.39 2.11 -22.93
N PRO A 88 -6.35 0.93 -23.58
CA PRO A 88 -7.24 -0.19 -23.22
C PRO A 88 -7.06 -0.71 -21.79
N PHE A 89 -5.86 -0.62 -21.23
CA PHE A 89 -5.61 -0.97 -19.83
C PHE A 89 -6.34 0.00 -18.90
N ARG A 90 -6.28 1.31 -19.20
CA ARG A 90 -7.00 2.35 -18.45
C ARG A 90 -8.49 2.05 -18.46
N LEU A 91 -9.05 1.87 -19.66
CA LEU A 91 -10.48 1.64 -19.85
C LEU A 91 -10.96 0.36 -19.15
N ALA A 92 -10.19 -0.73 -19.22
CA ALA A 92 -10.50 -1.96 -18.51
C ALA A 92 -10.45 -1.76 -16.98
N THR A 93 -9.46 -1.04 -16.47
CA THR A 93 -9.34 -0.74 -15.04
C THR A 93 -10.52 0.08 -14.54
N GLU A 94 -10.87 1.16 -15.24
CA GLU A 94 -12.02 2.03 -14.91
C GLU A 94 -13.36 1.25 -14.97
N LEU A 95 -13.51 0.34 -15.94
CA LEU A 95 -14.67 -0.56 -16.02
C LEU A 95 -14.82 -1.44 -14.77
N PHE A 96 -13.74 -2.10 -14.35
CA PHE A 96 -13.78 -2.98 -13.18
C PHE A 96 -13.92 -2.20 -11.86
N ASP A 97 -13.31 -1.02 -11.77
CA ASP A 97 -13.48 -0.12 -10.61
C ASP A 97 -14.94 0.33 -10.46
N ALA A 98 -15.58 0.72 -11.57
CA ALA A 98 -17.00 1.10 -11.58
C ALA A 98 -17.93 -0.05 -11.17
N ALA A 99 -17.53 -1.31 -11.38
CA ALA A 99 -18.26 -2.50 -10.96
C ALA A 99 -17.88 -3.01 -9.53
N GLY A 100 -17.01 -2.27 -8.83
CA GLY A 100 -16.61 -2.54 -7.45
C GLY A 100 -15.46 -3.53 -7.26
N TYR A 101 -14.73 -3.86 -8.32
CA TYR A 101 -13.50 -4.68 -8.26
C TYR A 101 -12.26 -3.77 -8.17
N THR A 102 -12.12 -3.06 -7.06
CA THR A 102 -11.14 -1.97 -6.93
C THR A 102 -9.71 -2.47 -6.68
N SER A 103 -9.54 -3.62 -6.03
CA SER A 103 -8.22 -4.18 -5.75
C SER A 103 -7.60 -4.77 -7.01
N VAL A 104 -6.26 -4.72 -7.13
CA VAL A 104 -5.53 -5.16 -8.31
C VAL A 104 -4.29 -5.97 -7.93
N VAL A 105 -4.02 -7.03 -8.67
CA VAL A 105 -2.74 -7.76 -8.59
C VAL A 105 -2.36 -8.26 -9.98
N ALA A 106 -1.08 -8.13 -10.34
CA ALA A 106 -0.54 -8.76 -11.54
C ALA A 106 -0.34 -10.26 -11.28
N THR A 107 -0.82 -11.12 -12.18
CA THR A 107 -0.73 -12.57 -12.00
C THR A 107 0.24 -13.24 -12.97
N ASN A 108 0.35 -12.73 -14.21
CA ASN A 108 1.24 -13.28 -15.22
C ASN A 108 1.85 -12.16 -16.07
N CYS A 109 3.09 -12.39 -16.48
CA CYS A 109 3.83 -11.52 -17.39
C CYS A 109 4.65 -12.41 -18.33
N ASP A 110 4.16 -12.59 -19.55
CA ASP A 110 4.81 -13.40 -20.58
C ASP A 110 5.39 -12.45 -21.64
N THR A 111 6.71 -12.35 -21.70
CA THR A 111 7.40 -11.39 -22.58
C THR A 111 8.23 -12.11 -23.64
N VAL A 112 8.08 -11.71 -24.90
CA VAL A 112 8.89 -12.13 -26.04
C VAL A 112 9.78 -10.98 -26.46
N TYR A 113 11.09 -11.21 -26.53
CA TYR A 113 12.06 -10.25 -27.03
C TYR A 113 12.51 -10.68 -28.43
N HIS A 114 12.19 -9.89 -29.45
CA HIS A 114 12.51 -10.21 -30.84
C HIS A 114 13.97 -9.90 -31.16
N ARG A 115 14.52 -8.85 -30.54
CA ARG A 115 15.95 -8.52 -30.56
C ARG A 115 16.34 -7.66 -29.36
N TYR A 116 17.65 -7.54 -29.14
CA TYR A 116 18.20 -6.50 -28.28
C TYR A 116 18.01 -5.12 -28.91
N THR A 117 17.71 -4.14 -28.07
CA THR A 117 17.59 -2.73 -28.46
C THR A 117 18.85 -1.97 -28.12
N GLN A 118 19.14 -0.91 -28.87
CA GLN A 118 20.40 -0.18 -28.84
C GLN A 118 20.22 1.22 -28.26
N VAL A 119 21.30 1.74 -27.67
CA VAL A 119 21.36 3.13 -27.21
C VAL A 119 21.07 4.08 -28.38
N GLY A 120 20.18 5.04 -28.16
CA GLY A 120 19.69 6.01 -29.14
C GLY A 120 18.39 5.61 -29.85
N GLU A 121 17.95 4.35 -29.78
CA GLU A 121 16.67 3.93 -30.36
C GLU A 121 15.49 4.53 -29.58
N GLN A 122 14.50 5.06 -30.29
CA GLN A 122 13.24 5.52 -29.71
C GLN A 122 12.23 4.38 -29.72
N VAL A 123 11.79 3.96 -28.53
CA VAL A 123 10.77 2.92 -28.38
C VAL A 123 9.39 3.56 -28.27
N THR A 124 8.40 2.94 -28.91
CA THR A 124 6.97 3.25 -28.75
C THR A 124 6.23 2.03 -28.20
N LEU A 125 5.18 2.26 -27.43
CA LEU A 125 4.28 1.23 -26.89
C LEU A 125 2.90 1.37 -27.50
N SER A 126 2.32 0.24 -27.91
CA SER A 126 0.89 0.09 -28.16
C SER A 126 0.34 -1.01 -27.25
N SER A 127 -0.88 -0.84 -26.73
CA SER A 127 -1.54 -1.82 -25.86
C SER A 127 -2.93 -2.15 -26.40
N GLU A 128 -3.34 -3.41 -26.34
CA GLU A 128 -4.70 -3.86 -26.66
C GLU A 128 -5.24 -4.80 -25.57
N LEU A 129 -6.55 -4.77 -25.35
CA LEU A 129 -7.23 -5.71 -24.46
C LEU A 129 -7.52 -7.02 -25.23
N THR A 130 -6.90 -8.12 -24.83
CA THR A 130 -7.01 -9.39 -25.57
C THR A 130 -8.00 -10.37 -24.97
N ASP A 131 -8.10 -10.43 -23.64
CA ASP A 131 -8.94 -11.40 -22.95
C ASP A 131 -9.52 -10.84 -21.65
N VAL A 132 -10.75 -11.27 -21.33
CA VAL A 132 -11.44 -10.95 -20.07
C VAL A 132 -12.20 -12.19 -19.61
N VAL A 133 -11.91 -12.66 -18.40
CA VAL A 133 -12.47 -13.89 -17.83
C VAL A 133 -12.92 -13.64 -16.39
N GLY A 134 -14.20 -13.87 -16.12
CA GLY A 134 -14.77 -13.75 -14.78
C GLY A 134 -16.30 -13.85 -14.78
N PRO A 135 -16.93 -13.67 -13.61
CA PRO A 135 -16.27 -13.59 -12.31
C PRO A 135 -15.65 -14.96 -11.92
N LYS A 136 -14.57 -14.93 -11.15
CA LYS A 136 -13.90 -16.11 -10.57
C LYS A 136 -13.70 -15.90 -9.09
N ASN A 137 -13.99 -16.94 -8.30
CA ASN A 137 -13.59 -16.98 -6.90
C ASN A 137 -12.11 -17.36 -6.80
N THR A 138 -11.31 -16.47 -6.23
CA THR A 138 -9.86 -16.65 -6.05
C THR A 138 -9.50 -16.63 -4.57
N GLY A 139 -8.25 -16.95 -4.23
CA GLY A 139 -7.76 -16.80 -2.86
C GLY A 139 -7.75 -15.35 -2.32
N LEU A 140 -7.89 -14.36 -3.21
CA LEU A 140 -7.96 -12.94 -2.87
C LEU A 140 -9.40 -12.38 -2.84
N GLY A 141 -10.39 -13.20 -3.19
CA GLY A 141 -11.79 -12.81 -3.32
C GLY A 141 -12.37 -13.07 -4.72
N GLU A 142 -13.63 -12.70 -4.92
CA GLU A 142 -14.25 -12.70 -6.25
C GLU A 142 -13.59 -11.63 -7.13
N GLY A 143 -13.20 -11.99 -8.35
CA GLY A 143 -12.59 -11.07 -9.27
C GLY A 143 -12.66 -11.48 -10.73
N TRP A 144 -12.12 -10.60 -11.57
CA TRP A 144 -12.02 -10.72 -13.00
C TRP A 144 -10.58 -10.68 -13.42
N PHE A 145 -10.21 -11.60 -14.31
CA PHE A 145 -8.94 -11.55 -14.98
C PHE A 145 -9.11 -10.78 -16.28
N PHE A 146 -8.18 -9.89 -16.59
CA PHE A 146 -8.03 -9.35 -17.93
C PHE A 146 -6.58 -9.39 -18.36
N THR A 147 -6.38 -9.58 -19.66
CA THR A 147 -5.07 -9.65 -20.29
C THR A 147 -4.94 -8.54 -21.31
N THR A 148 -3.85 -7.78 -21.22
CA THR A 148 -3.46 -6.82 -22.25
C THR A 148 -2.24 -7.32 -23.00
N ARG A 149 -2.25 -7.18 -24.32
CA ARG A 149 -1.05 -7.36 -25.15
C ARG A 149 -0.40 -6.01 -25.38
N ASN A 150 0.85 -5.91 -24.96
CA ASN A 150 1.69 -4.74 -25.12
C ASN A 150 2.71 -5.04 -26.22
N THR A 151 2.84 -4.16 -27.20
CA THR A 151 3.82 -4.31 -28.27
C THR A 151 4.71 -3.08 -28.32
N TRP A 152 6.01 -3.29 -28.19
CA TRP A 152 7.02 -2.26 -28.34
C TRP A 152 7.62 -2.26 -29.73
N ARG A 153 7.77 -1.07 -30.31
CA ARG A 153 8.38 -0.87 -31.62
C ARG A 153 9.49 0.16 -31.62
N VAL A 154 10.46 -0.02 -32.52
CA VAL A 154 11.40 1.01 -32.96
C VAL A 154 11.09 1.29 -34.44
N GLY A 155 10.57 2.49 -34.72
CA GLY A 155 9.92 2.74 -36.01
C GLY A 155 8.75 1.76 -36.22
N ASP A 156 8.79 1.00 -37.31
CA ASP A 156 7.77 -0.01 -37.64
C ASP A 156 8.13 -1.43 -37.15
N GLU A 157 9.36 -1.64 -36.69
CA GLU A 157 9.86 -2.96 -36.27
C GLU A 157 9.40 -3.30 -34.85
N ILE A 158 8.80 -4.49 -34.67
CA ILE A 158 8.47 -5.02 -33.34
C ILE A 158 9.75 -5.52 -32.66
N VAL A 159 10.05 -4.97 -31.49
CA VAL A 159 11.26 -5.34 -30.72
C VAL A 159 10.93 -6.19 -29.49
N ALA A 160 9.73 -6.02 -28.91
CA ALA A 160 9.25 -6.84 -27.81
C ALA A 160 7.72 -6.89 -27.77
N GLU A 161 7.19 -7.97 -27.21
CA GLU A 161 5.77 -8.16 -26.94
C GLU A 161 5.57 -8.70 -25.52
N MET A 162 4.50 -8.29 -24.84
CA MET A 162 4.17 -8.78 -23.51
C MET A 162 2.67 -9.01 -23.37
N ASP A 163 2.29 -10.23 -23.07
CA ASP A 163 0.96 -10.56 -22.57
C ASP A 163 0.99 -10.39 -21.04
N PHE A 164 0.25 -9.39 -20.56
CA PHE A 164 0.22 -9.02 -19.16
C PHE A 164 -1.17 -9.27 -18.60
N ARG A 165 -1.25 -10.19 -17.63
CA ARG A 165 -2.50 -10.61 -17.00
C ARG A 165 -2.62 -10.04 -15.60
N ILE A 166 -3.75 -9.43 -15.34
CA ILE A 166 -4.12 -8.84 -14.06
C ILE A 166 -5.40 -9.50 -13.54
N LEU A 167 -5.49 -9.62 -12.22
CA LEU A 167 -6.72 -9.86 -11.49
C LEU A 167 -7.19 -8.54 -10.85
N LYS A 168 -8.40 -8.09 -11.22
CA LYS A 168 -9.16 -7.08 -10.48
C LYS A 168 -10.14 -7.82 -9.58
N PHE A 169 -10.12 -7.57 -8.28
CA PHE A 169 -10.91 -8.33 -7.32
C PHE A 169 -11.59 -7.40 -6.31
N ARG A 170 -12.70 -7.87 -5.74
CA ARG A 170 -13.35 -7.15 -4.65
C ARG A 170 -12.42 -7.19 -3.44
N PRO A 171 -12.18 -6.08 -2.75
CA PRO A 171 -11.50 -6.13 -1.46
C PRO A 171 -12.23 -7.13 -0.55
N PRO A 172 -11.50 -7.92 0.25
CA PRO A 172 -12.13 -8.86 1.17
C PRO A 172 -13.10 -8.09 2.06
N VAL A 173 -14.37 -8.50 2.04
CA VAL A 173 -15.34 -8.08 3.03
C VAL A 173 -14.86 -8.70 4.34
N LYS A 174 -14.16 -7.93 5.17
CA LYS A 174 -14.05 -8.30 6.58
C LYS A 174 -15.46 -8.16 7.12
N ASP A 175 -16.04 -9.27 7.55
CA ASP A 175 -17.19 -9.31 8.45
C ASP A 175 -16.79 -8.60 9.75
N LEU A 176 -16.79 -7.26 9.73
CA LEU A 176 -16.98 -6.47 10.92
C LEU A 176 -18.47 -6.57 11.20
N ALA A 177 -18.79 -7.11 12.38
CA ALA A 177 -20.14 -7.35 12.85
C ALA A 177 -21.09 -6.24 12.40
N ALA A 178 -22.07 -6.62 11.57
CA ALA A 178 -23.20 -5.77 11.25
C ALA A 178 -24.03 -5.57 12.53
N ASP A 179 -23.86 -4.42 13.16
CA ASP A 179 -24.91 -3.58 13.76
C ASP A 179 -24.27 -2.52 14.66
N GLU A 180 -23.54 -1.58 14.06
CA GLU A 180 -23.35 -0.21 14.58
C GLU A 180 -22.78 0.66 13.43
N PRO A 181 -23.22 1.92 13.26
CA PRO A 181 -22.67 2.78 12.22
C PRO A 181 -21.16 2.96 12.48
N ALA A 182 -20.33 2.53 11.52
CA ALA A 182 -18.89 2.68 11.60
C ALA A 182 -18.54 4.13 12.00
N PRO A 183 -17.74 4.34 13.06
CA PRO A 183 -17.40 5.69 13.46
C PRO A 183 -16.71 6.38 12.29
N ALA A 184 -17.29 7.50 11.86
CA ALA A 184 -16.70 8.30 10.79
C ALA A 184 -15.30 8.75 11.19
N VAL A 185 -14.37 8.74 10.24
CA VAL A 185 -13.04 9.32 10.43
C VAL A 185 -13.22 10.75 10.96
N PRO A 186 -12.56 11.14 12.06
CA PRO A 186 -12.71 12.49 12.60
C PRO A 186 -12.40 13.57 11.57
N GLU A 187 -13.22 14.62 11.50
CA GLU A 187 -13.12 15.68 10.48
C GLU A 187 -11.79 16.44 10.48
N ASP A 188 -11.10 16.47 11.63
CA ASP A 188 -9.80 17.10 11.80
C ASP A 188 -8.63 16.28 11.25
N LEU A 189 -8.89 15.06 10.78
CA LEU A 189 -7.92 14.13 10.22
C LEU A 189 -8.15 13.89 8.72
N ASP A 190 -7.07 13.97 7.94
CA ASP A 190 -7.07 13.58 6.53
C ASP A 190 -6.29 12.27 6.36
N PRO A 191 -6.98 11.13 6.19
CA PRO A 191 -6.38 9.79 6.16
C PRO A 191 -5.41 9.59 5.00
N ASP A 192 -5.52 10.38 3.92
CA ASP A 192 -4.63 10.26 2.77
C ASP A 192 -3.27 10.90 3.00
N ARG A 193 -3.21 11.85 3.92
CA ARG A 193 -2.00 12.60 4.27
C ARG A 193 -1.39 12.16 5.60
N LEU A 194 -2.09 11.36 6.39
CA LEU A 194 -1.55 10.78 7.61
C LEU A 194 -0.44 9.76 7.31
N LEU A 195 0.62 9.81 8.11
CA LEU A 195 1.64 8.78 8.13
C LEU A 195 1.08 7.52 8.77
N ARG A 196 1.17 6.41 8.05
CA ARG A 196 0.72 5.11 8.52
C ARG A 196 1.82 4.44 9.35
N PRO A 197 1.48 3.84 10.50
CA PRO A 197 2.44 3.05 11.24
C PRO A 197 2.88 1.86 10.39
N ASN A 198 4.18 1.59 10.38
CA ASN A 198 4.72 0.40 9.75
C ASN A 198 4.77 -0.73 10.78
N SER A 199 4.18 -1.88 10.44
CA SER A 199 4.23 -3.05 11.29
C SER A 199 5.50 -3.85 11.00
N SER A 200 6.40 -3.91 11.99
CA SER A 200 7.55 -4.82 11.98
C SER A 200 7.20 -6.13 12.69
N ARG A 201 8.06 -7.15 12.55
CA ARG A 201 7.93 -8.41 13.28
C ARG A 201 7.80 -8.19 14.81
N ASP A 202 8.59 -7.28 15.37
CA ASP A 202 8.65 -7.05 16.83
C ASP A 202 7.47 -6.21 17.34
N THR A 203 6.79 -5.49 16.46
CA THR A 203 5.62 -4.66 16.80
C THR A 203 4.30 -5.22 16.26
N ARG A 204 4.34 -6.38 15.59
CA ARG A 204 3.15 -6.97 14.95
C ARG A 204 2.03 -7.22 15.95
N PHE A 205 2.37 -7.82 17.10
CA PHE A 205 1.40 -8.10 18.16
C PHE A 205 0.64 -6.83 18.60
N PHE A 206 1.36 -5.70 18.68
CA PHE A 206 0.81 -4.41 19.08
C PHE A 206 -0.15 -3.87 18.02
N TRP A 207 0.28 -3.81 16.75
CA TRP A 207 -0.55 -3.26 15.66
C TRP A 207 -1.75 -4.14 15.31
N GLU A 208 -1.62 -5.46 15.43
CA GLU A 208 -2.76 -6.37 15.33
C GLU A 208 -3.74 -6.18 16.50
N GLY A 209 -3.24 -5.90 17.71
CA GLY A 209 -4.07 -5.50 18.84
C GLY A 209 -4.83 -4.21 18.55
N VAL A 210 -4.14 -3.16 18.11
CA VAL A 210 -4.77 -1.87 17.77
C VAL A 210 -5.85 -2.06 16.70
N ALA A 211 -5.60 -2.89 15.67
CA ALA A 211 -6.61 -3.22 14.65
C ALA A 211 -7.78 -4.07 15.16
N ALA A 212 -7.60 -4.78 16.28
CA ALA A 212 -8.64 -5.54 16.99
C ALA A 212 -9.27 -4.74 18.14
N HIS A 213 -8.95 -3.44 18.28
CA HIS A 213 -9.36 -2.57 19.38
C HIS A 213 -8.91 -3.08 20.76
N GLU A 214 -7.74 -3.70 20.81
CA GLU A 214 -7.08 -4.20 22.01
C GLU A 214 -5.73 -3.48 22.21
N LEU A 215 -5.52 -2.90 23.39
CA LEU A 215 -4.24 -2.32 23.73
C LEU A 215 -3.30 -3.40 24.29
N ARG A 216 -2.48 -4.02 23.43
CA ARG A 216 -1.56 -5.09 23.84
C ARG A 216 -0.20 -4.54 24.29
N ILE A 217 0.27 -4.92 25.47
CA ILE A 217 1.57 -4.48 26.01
C ILE A 217 2.52 -5.67 26.08
N GLN A 218 3.75 -5.51 25.59
CA GLN A 218 4.76 -6.57 25.63
C GLN A 218 5.00 -7.01 27.08
N GLN A 219 4.93 -8.32 27.32
CA GLN A 219 5.33 -8.96 28.56
C GLN A 219 6.66 -9.68 28.34
N VAL A 220 7.63 -9.44 29.21
CA VAL A 220 8.91 -10.14 29.18
C VAL A 220 8.87 -11.35 30.14
N GLU A 221 9.87 -12.23 30.07
CA GLU A 221 9.89 -13.51 30.78
C GLU A 221 9.74 -13.38 32.31
N ASP A 222 10.23 -12.29 32.90
CA ASP A 222 10.08 -12.00 34.34
C ASP A 222 8.65 -11.52 34.73
N GLY A 223 7.72 -11.48 33.77
CA GLY A 223 6.34 -11.04 33.93
C GLY A 223 6.16 -9.52 33.83
N SER A 224 7.24 -8.73 33.79
CA SER A 224 7.16 -7.28 33.72
C SER A 224 6.78 -6.79 32.32
N LEU A 225 6.14 -5.62 32.28
CA LEU A 225 5.60 -5.04 31.06
C LEU A 225 6.56 -4.01 30.46
N ARG A 226 6.57 -3.89 29.13
CA ARG A 226 7.45 -2.96 28.39
C ARG A 226 6.68 -2.19 27.34
N HIS A 227 6.88 -0.87 27.34
CA HIS A 227 6.50 0.03 26.26
C HIS A 227 7.53 1.17 26.15
N PRO A 228 8.04 1.50 24.96
CA PRO A 228 7.81 0.82 23.68
C PRO A 228 8.34 -0.64 23.67
N PRO A 229 7.84 -1.50 22.77
CA PRO A 229 8.34 -2.88 22.66
C PRO A 229 9.85 -2.92 22.40
N VAL A 230 10.57 -3.78 23.11
CA VAL A 230 12.00 -4.00 22.90
C VAL A 230 12.21 -5.17 21.92
N PRO A 231 13.00 -5.00 20.84
CA PRO A 231 13.17 -6.01 19.79
C PRO A 231 14.17 -7.13 20.13
N ALA A 232 14.98 -6.97 21.19
CA ALA A 232 16.10 -7.85 21.51
C ALA A 232 15.85 -8.78 22.71
N ILE A 233 14.65 -9.34 22.83
CA ILE A 233 14.40 -10.41 23.80
C ILE A 233 14.94 -11.71 23.19
N TRP A 234 15.99 -12.26 23.78
CA TRP A 234 16.61 -13.51 23.33
C TRP A 234 15.66 -14.69 23.58
N LYS A 235 14.78 -14.97 22.63
CA LYS A 235 13.95 -16.17 22.62
C LYS A 235 14.66 -17.29 21.85
N GLU A 236 14.67 -18.50 22.42
CA GLU A 236 15.21 -19.67 21.74
C GLU A 236 14.44 -19.92 20.43
N ARG A 237 15.20 -20.23 19.38
CA ARG A 237 14.64 -20.61 18.07
C ARG A 237 14.15 -22.05 18.16
N GLY A 238 12.93 -22.29 17.70
CA GLY A 238 12.37 -23.64 17.56
C GLY A 238 13.25 -24.54 16.69
N ALA A 239 13.16 -25.84 16.90
CA ALA A 239 13.97 -26.84 16.18
C ALA A 239 13.77 -26.82 14.66
N ASP A 240 12.64 -26.28 14.20
CA ASP A 240 12.27 -26.05 12.79
C ASP A 240 12.75 -24.69 12.24
N GLY A 241 13.46 -23.90 13.05
CA GLY A 241 13.91 -22.56 12.69
C GLY A 241 12.87 -21.45 12.91
N THR A 242 11.71 -21.74 13.48
CA THR A 242 10.74 -20.70 13.85
C THR A 242 11.22 -19.92 15.07
N VAL A 243 10.91 -18.62 15.13
CA VAL A 243 11.19 -17.82 16.34
C VAL A 243 9.84 -17.43 16.94
N PRO A 244 9.60 -17.68 18.24
CA PRO A 244 8.31 -17.42 18.86
C PRO A 244 7.87 -15.96 18.71
N ASP A 245 6.55 -15.76 18.71
CA ASP A 245 5.95 -14.43 18.77
C ASP A 245 6.23 -13.73 20.10
N THR A 246 5.98 -12.43 20.14
CA THR A 246 6.13 -11.63 21.37
C THR A 246 4.96 -11.92 22.32
N ASP A 247 5.27 -12.20 23.59
CA ASP A 247 4.24 -12.37 24.62
C ASP A 247 3.69 -10.99 25.02
N TYR A 248 2.40 -10.93 25.36
CA TYR A 248 1.74 -9.68 25.71
C TYR A 248 0.59 -9.91 26.69
N VAL A 249 0.20 -8.82 27.35
CA VAL A 249 -1.08 -8.70 28.06
C VAL A 249 -1.99 -7.74 27.31
N VAL A 250 -3.31 -7.95 27.37
CA VAL A 250 -4.29 -6.96 26.92
C VAL A 250 -4.55 -6.02 28.09
N ALA A 251 -4.19 -4.76 27.91
CA ALA A 251 -4.38 -3.71 28.91
C ALA A 251 -5.86 -3.30 28.99
N ALA A 252 -6.29 -2.83 30.16
CA ALA A 252 -7.60 -2.22 30.36
C ALA A 252 -7.76 -0.93 29.52
N GLY A 253 -6.63 -0.32 29.14
CA GLY A 253 -6.61 0.90 28.33
C GLY A 253 -6.93 2.17 29.12
N THR A 254 -6.91 2.11 30.44
CA THR A 254 -7.14 3.24 31.36
C THR A 254 -5.83 3.75 31.94
N GLY A 255 -5.78 5.04 32.25
CA GLY A 255 -4.61 5.65 32.86
C GLY A 255 -4.79 7.13 33.16
N THR A 256 -3.67 7.82 33.40
CA THR A 256 -3.66 9.25 33.67
C THR A 256 -2.63 9.99 32.83
N VAL A 257 -2.92 11.25 32.47
CA VAL A 257 -1.96 12.12 31.77
C VAL A 257 -0.75 12.36 32.67
N TYR A 258 0.40 11.77 32.33
CA TYR A 258 1.66 11.99 33.03
C TYR A 258 2.30 13.32 32.64
N SER A 259 2.30 13.63 31.35
CA SER A 259 2.74 14.91 30.79
C SER A 259 2.09 15.13 29.43
N PHE A 260 2.02 16.36 28.95
CA PHE A 260 1.47 16.65 27.62
C PHE A 260 2.12 17.88 27.00
N VAL A 261 1.99 18.00 25.68
CA VAL A 261 2.30 19.21 24.92
C VAL A 261 1.11 19.55 24.02
N VAL A 262 0.87 20.85 23.83
CA VAL A 262 -0.09 21.34 22.83
C VAL A 262 0.69 21.74 21.59
N HIS A 263 0.47 21.03 20.49
CA HIS A 263 1.18 21.26 19.24
C HIS A 263 0.49 22.35 18.43
N HIS A 264 1.06 23.55 18.38
CA HIS A 264 0.52 24.69 17.63
C HIS A 264 1.17 24.88 16.25
N ALA A 265 2.42 24.45 16.05
CA ALA A 265 3.16 24.60 14.79
C ALA A 265 4.46 23.74 14.81
N PRO A 266 5.01 23.33 13.66
CA PRO A 266 4.50 23.54 12.29
C PRO A 266 3.34 22.60 11.93
N LYS A 267 2.70 22.85 10.78
CA LYS A 267 1.61 21.99 10.26
C LYS A 267 2.10 20.56 10.08
N VAL A 268 1.37 19.61 10.67
CA VAL A 268 1.59 18.17 10.48
C VAL A 268 0.65 17.70 9.36
N PRO A 269 1.16 17.01 8.32
CA PRO A 269 0.31 16.45 7.27
C PRO A 269 -0.83 15.60 7.84
N GLY A 270 -2.04 15.84 7.33
CA GLY A 270 -3.21 15.08 7.72
C GLY A 270 -3.83 15.44 9.06
N ARG A 271 -3.42 16.55 9.71
CA ARG A 271 -3.97 17.00 11.00
C ARG A 271 -4.31 18.48 11.02
N SER A 272 -5.41 18.81 11.70
CA SER A 272 -5.74 20.17 12.10
C SER A 272 -4.99 20.57 13.36
N LEU A 273 -4.68 21.87 13.50
CA LEU A 273 -3.97 22.44 14.65
C LEU A 273 -4.91 23.35 15.46
N PRO A 274 -4.72 23.48 16.79
CA PRO A 274 -3.80 22.71 17.62
C PRO A 274 -4.34 21.33 18.00
N PHE A 275 -3.46 20.40 18.38
CA PHE A 275 -3.84 19.11 18.99
C PHE A 275 -2.92 18.78 20.17
N VAL A 276 -3.39 17.91 21.06
CA VAL A 276 -2.68 17.54 22.29
C VAL A 276 -1.96 16.21 22.10
N VAL A 277 -0.67 16.18 22.39
CA VAL A 277 0.10 14.95 22.49
C VAL A 277 0.35 14.67 23.97
N ALA A 278 -0.23 13.59 24.47
CA ALA A 278 -0.14 13.18 25.87
C ALA A 278 0.76 11.94 26.01
N LEU A 279 1.63 11.98 27.01
CA LEU A 279 2.25 10.79 27.58
C LEU A 279 1.35 10.34 28.74
N VAL A 280 0.74 9.18 28.60
CA VAL A 280 -0.20 8.60 29.56
C VAL A 280 0.52 7.51 30.36
N GLU A 281 0.43 7.56 31.68
CA GLU A 281 0.80 6.46 32.56
C GLU A 281 -0.42 5.56 32.73
N LEU A 282 -0.33 4.34 32.20
CA LEU A 282 -1.39 3.34 32.28
C LEU A 282 -1.43 2.70 33.67
N ASP A 283 -2.59 2.16 34.02
CA ASP A 283 -2.78 1.45 35.30
C ASP A 283 -1.85 0.22 35.43
N GLU A 284 -1.44 -0.36 34.30
CA GLU A 284 -0.43 -1.43 34.24
C GLU A 284 1.02 -0.95 34.49
N GLY A 285 1.24 0.36 34.65
CA GLY A 285 2.51 0.96 35.06
C GLY A 285 3.47 1.34 33.92
N VAL A 286 3.12 1.08 32.66
CA VAL A 286 3.89 1.56 31.50
C VAL A 286 3.41 2.93 31.05
N ARG A 287 4.26 3.65 30.32
CA ARG A 287 3.90 4.95 29.73
C ARG A 287 3.77 4.86 28.22
N MET A 288 2.69 5.43 27.70
CA MET A 288 2.36 5.41 26.28
C MET A 288 2.09 6.81 25.75
N LEU A 289 2.74 7.14 24.63
CA LEU A 289 2.53 8.41 23.94
C LEU A 289 1.35 8.28 22.98
N GLY A 290 0.41 9.21 22.98
CA GLY A 290 -0.68 9.24 22.02
C GLY A 290 -1.32 10.61 21.92
N GLU A 291 -2.19 10.77 20.93
CA GLU A 291 -2.98 12.00 20.80
C GLU A 291 -4.13 11.99 21.79
N LEU A 292 -4.32 13.06 22.57
CA LEU A 292 -5.47 13.23 23.46
C LEU A 292 -6.54 14.04 22.73
N ARG A 293 -7.69 13.41 22.51
CA ARG A 293 -8.78 13.90 21.66
C ARG A 293 -10.05 14.12 22.46
N GLY A 294 -10.97 14.91 21.92
CA GLY A 294 -12.26 15.20 22.56
C GLY A 294 -12.17 16.09 23.79
N VAL A 295 -11.10 16.88 23.92
CA VAL A 295 -10.89 17.84 25.01
C VAL A 295 -10.30 19.13 24.47
N ASP A 296 -10.73 20.26 25.03
CA ASP A 296 -10.09 21.55 24.78
C ASP A 296 -8.64 21.50 25.29
N PRO A 297 -7.62 21.85 24.47
CA PRO A 297 -6.23 21.89 24.91
C PRO A 297 -6.01 22.67 26.21
N ASP A 298 -6.78 23.73 26.46
CA ASP A 298 -6.66 24.55 27.68
C ASP A 298 -7.23 23.87 28.93
N ALA A 299 -8.05 22.82 28.76
CA ALA A 299 -8.61 22.04 29.86
C ALA A 299 -7.74 20.84 30.26
N VAL A 300 -6.66 20.55 29.52
CA VAL A 300 -5.78 19.40 29.79
C VAL A 300 -4.91 19.68 31.02
N ARG A 301 -4.87 18.71 31.93
CA ARG A 301 -4.05 18.76 33.15
C ARG A 301 -3.33 17.44 33.38
N ILE A 302 -2.15 17.52 34.00
CA ILE A 302 -1.47 16.34 34.53
C ILE A 302 -2.39 15.67 35.57
N GLY A 303 -2.46 14.34 35.55
CA GLY A 303 -3.37 13.53 36.36
C GLY A 303 -4.82 13.54 35.86
N MET A 304 -5.10 14.03 34.65
CA MET A 304 -6.42 13.84 34.02
C MET A 304 -6.62 12.34 33.73
N PRO A 305 -7.73 11.72 34.17
CA PRO A 305 -8.03 10.34 33.83
C PRO A 305 -8.42 10.23 32.36
N VAL A 306 -7.87 9.22 31.70
CA VAL A 306 -8.05 8.98 30.27
C VAL A 306 -8.28 7.50 30.01
N GLU A 307 -8.89 7.22 28.88
CA GLU A 307 -9.05 5.88 28.35
C GLU A 307 -8.67 5.83 26.87
N VAL A 308 -8.24 4.66 26.42
CA VAL A 308 -7.89 4.41 25.02
C VAL A 308 -9.14 4.50 24.15
N THR A 309 -8.97 5.04 22.96
CA THR A 309 -9.97 5.00 21.90
C THR A 309 -9.28 4.62 20.60
N PHE A 310 -10.03 3.99 19.70
CA PHE A 310 -9.51 3.51 18.42
C PHE A 310 -10.14 4.32 17.28
N LEU A 311 -9.30 4.78 16.38
CA LEU A 311 -9.68 5.54 15.19
C LEU A 311 -9.53 4.62 14.00
N ASP A 312 -10.64 4.16 13.47
CA ASP A 312 -10.67 3.32 12.28
C ASP A 312 -10.67 4.18 11.02
N PHE A 313 -9.72 3.90 10.15
CA PHE A 313 -9.62 4.54 8.85
C PHE A 313 -9.99 3.51 7.79
N PRO A 314 -11.07 3.75 7.02
CA PRO A 314 -11.48 2.83 5.97
C PRO A 314 -10.42 2.72 4.89
N ALA A 315 -10.49 1.64 4.11
CA ALA A 315 -9.66 1.53 2.93
C ALA A 315 -9.97 2.68 1.96
N SER A 316 -8.92 3.27 1.38
CA SER A 316 -9.03 4.34 0.39
C SER A 316 -8.06 4.07 -0.76
N GLY A 317 -8.58 3.93 -1.97
CA GLY A 317 -7.80 3.53 -3.15
C GLY A 317 -7.03 2.21 -2.91
N GLU A 318 -5.72 2.23 -3.13
CA GLU A 318 -4.81 1.10 -2.92
C GLU A 318 -4.44 0.88 -1.44
N LYS A 319 -4.83 1.78 -0.55
CA LYS A 319 -4.38 1.78 0.83
C LYS A 319 -5.37 1.00 1.72
N PRO A 320 -4.95 -0.08 2.41
CA PRO A 320 -5.86 -0.90 3.22
C PRO A 320 -6.43 -0.12 4.41
N ALA A 321 -7.54 -0.62 4.97
CA ALA A 321 -8.05 -0.14 6.24
C ALA A 321 -7.00 -0.32 7.34
N TRP A 322 -6.97 0.61 8.28
CA TRP A 322 -5.98 0.64 9.36
C TRP A 322 -6.56 1.38 10.55
N THR A 323 -5.99 1.14 11.73
CA THR A 323 -6.49 1.70 12.98
C THR A 323 -5.35 2.40 13.70
N LEU A 324 -5.65 3.54 14.32
CA LEU A 324 -4.78 4.18 15.31
C LEU A 324 -5.42 4.10 16.69
N TYR A 325 -4.59 4.06 17.72
CA TYR A 325 -5.07 4.37 19.06
C TYR A 325 -4.88 5.87 19.34
N ALA A 326 -5.75 6.39 20.18
CA ALA A 326 -5.68 7.72 20.77
C ALA A 326 -6.17 7.64 22.22
N TRP A 327 -6.10 8.75 22.93
CA TRP A 327 -6.65 8.91 24.26
C TRP A 327 -7.88 9.81 24.20
N ARG A 328 -8.84 9.57 25.08
CA ARG A 328 -9.93 10.51 25.39
C ARG A 328 -10.06 10.65 26.90
N PRO A 329 -10.60 11.77 27.42
CA PRO A 329 -10.93 11.87 28.83
C PRO A 329 -11.85 10.71 29.22
N ALA A 330 -11.55 10.04 30.32
CA ALA A 330 -12.44 9.02 30.86
C ALA A 330 -13.72 9.70 31.36
N ALA A 331 -14.88 9.06 31.14
CA ALA A 331 -16.11 9.53 31.73
C ALA A 331 -15.94 9.61 33.25
N THR A 332 -16.11 10.80 33.84
CA THR A 332 -16.18 10.92 35.29
C THR A 332 -17.38 10.10 35.74
N SER A 333 -17.14 9.00 36.45
CA SER A 333 -18.17 8.34 37.26
C SER A 333 -18.71 9.42 38.19
N GLY A 334 -19.90 9.93 37.85
CA GLY A 334 -20.60 10.86 38.70
C GLY A 334 -20.73 10.24 40.08
N GLU A 335 -20.24 10.96 41.09
CA GLU A 335 -20.67 10.75 42.45
C GLU A 335 -22.18 11.00 42.53
N ASP A 336 -22.95 9.93 42.34
CA ASP A 336 -24.31 9.85 42.87
C ASP A 336 -24.21 9.81 44.41
N GLY A 337 -24.40 10.98 45.01
CA GLY A 337 -25.22 11.17 46.22
C GLY A 337 -24.60 10.87 47.59
N ARG A 338 -24.33 11.94 48.35
CA ARG A 338 -24.68 12.20 49.77
C ARG A 338 -23.98 13.52 50.20
N ALA A 339 -24.63 14.55 50.70
CA ALA A 339 -25.88 14.69 51.45
C ALA A 339 -26.62 15.98 51.10
#